data_AF-A0A9Q8LA98-F1
#
_entry.id   AF-A0A9Q8LA98-F1
#
_cell.length_a   1.000
_cell.length_b   1.000
_cell.length_c   1.000
_cell.angle_alpha   90.00
_cell.angle_beta   90.00
_cell.angle_gamma   90.00
#
_symmetry.space_group_name_H-M   'P 1'
#
loop_
_entity.id
_entity.type
_entity.pdbx_description
1 polymer ?
#
loop_
_entity_poly.entity_id
_entity_poly.type
_entity_poly.pdbx_seq_one_letter_code
_entity_poly.pdbx_strand_id
1 'polypeptide(L)'
;MANNNANGIPHIFRIPAELRNQIWELALVKPNGVDFSCDGHQAKLTSSQHDHPMAIVQTCRQARNEGMGLFYSRNTFTIKTSAFVTEGPERKFYGAERWAEHLWQWVRTVSRLNIKHLKHIIIHCGEWKAQPGPIDKPRSDLAHNPEIHNLLADFSHFFQSVHPECTIDFVTDVT
;
A
#
# COMPACT_ATOMS: atom_id res chain seq x y z
N MET A 1 -18.33 40.70 25.45
CA MET A 1 -17.53 39.76 26.28
C MET A 1 -16.87 38.77 25.33
N ALA A 2 -15.58 38.94 25.04
CA ALA A 2 -14.84 38.04 24.16
C ALA A 2 -14.45 36.78 24.95
N ASN A 3 -14.84 35.62 24.44
CA ASN A 3 -14.65 34.33 25.09
C ASN A 3 -13.20 33.86 24.88
N ASN A 4 -12.33 34.14 25.87
CA ASN A 4 -10.90 33.80 25.88
C ASN A 4 -10.65 32.28 26.12
N ASN A 5 -11.24 31.42 25.28
CA ASN A 5 -10.97 29.97 25.30
C ASN A 5 -9.70 29.59 24.54
N ALA A 6 -8.59 30.32 24.77
CA ALA A 6 -7.28 29.96 24.23
C ALA A 6 -6.72 28.64 24.83
N ASN A 7 -7.35 28.09 25.86
CA ASN A 7 -6.88 26.91 26.59
C ASN A 7 -7.25 25.56 25.95
N GLY A 8 -7.95 25.55 24.81
CA GLY A 8 -8.41 24.31 24.15
C GLY A 8 -7.68 23.92 22.87
N ILE A 9 -6.85 24.80 22.29
CA ILE A 9 -6.17 24.51 21.02
C ILE A 9 -4.84 23.80 21.31
N PRO A 10 -4.64 22.56 20.82
CA PRO A 10 -3.37 21.84 20.94
C PRO A 10 -2.18 22.69 20.46
N HIS A 11 -1.05 22.61 21.15
CA HIS A 11 0.14 23.42 20.86
C HIS A 11 0.60 23.31 19.40
N ILE A 12 0.49 22.14 18.78
CA ILE A 12 0.87 21.91 17.38
C ILE A 12 0.02 22.71 16.38
N PHE A 13 -1.17 23.15 16.74
CA PHE A 13 -2.02 23.97 15.86
C PHE A 13 -1.83 25.48 16.08
N ARG A 14 -0.98 25.89 17.02
CA ARG A 14 -0.61 27.29 17.24
C ARG A 14 0.54 27.75 16.34
N ILE A 15 1.31 26.82 15.78
CA ILE A 15 2.38 27.15 14.82
C ILE A 15 1.80 27.38 13.41
N PRO A 16 2.46 28.18 12.56
CA PRO A 16 2.06 28.42 11.17
C PRO A 16 1.92 27.13 10.34
N ALA A 17 1.09 27.19 9.29
CA ALA A 17 0.78 26.03 8.46
C ALA A 17 2.02 25.46 7.76
N GLU A 18 2.98 26.32 7.42
CA GLU A 18 4.25 25.96 6.79
C GLU A 18 5.07 25.04 7.69
N LEU A 19 5.17 25.35 8.98
CA LEU A 19 5.87 24.52 9.96
C LEU A 19 5.12 23.22 10.23
N ARG A 20 3.77 23.25 10.26
CA ARG A 20 2.98 22.02 10.38
C ARG A 20 3.19 21.10 9.19
N ASN A 21 3.22 21.63 7.97
CA ASN A 21 3.48 20.85 6.76
C ASN A 21 4.86 20.18 6.81
N GLN A 22 5.90 20.86 7.31
CA GLN A 22 7.22 20.26 7.51
C GLN A 22 7.17 19.13 8.54
N ILE A 23 6.45 19.31 9.64
CA ILE A 23 6.26 18.25 10.66
C ILE A 23 5.49 17.06 10.07
N TRP A 24 4.43 17.31 9.32
CA TRP A 24 3.65 16.26 8.64
C TRP A 24 4.50 15.52 7.63
N GLU A 25 5.32 16.21 6.86
CA GLU A 25 6.25 15.58 5.93
C GLU A 25 7.23 14.65 6.66
N LEU A 26 7.88 15.14 7.71
CA LEU A 26 8.81 14.34 8.52
C LEU A 26 8.13 13.12 9.18
N ALA A 27 6.87 13.25 9.60
CA ALA A 27 6.14 12.19 10.29
C ALA A 27 5.53 11.15 9.32
N LEU A 28 5.08 11.59 8.15
CA LEU A 28 4.26 10.78 7.24
C LEU A 28 5.01 10.23 6.04
N VAL A 29 6.09 10.88 5.60
CA VAL A 29 6.83 10.48 4.41
C VAL A 29 7.95 9.53 4.81
N LYS A 30 7.94 8.34 4.21
CA LYS A 30 8.94 7.31 4.40
C LYS A 30 9.91 7.34 3.23
N PRO A 31 11.22 7.53 3.47
CA PRO A 31 12.23 7.58 2.40
C PRO A 31 12.22 6.35 1.47
N ASN A 32 11.88 5.18 2.02
CA ASN A 32 11.84 3.91 1.28
C ASN A 32 10.43 3.52 0.83
N GLY A 33 9.45 4.42 0.98
CA GLY A 33 8.04 4.12 0.74
C GLY A 33 7.37 3.35 1.88
N VAL A 34 6.14 2.90 1.61
CA VAL A 34 5.27 2.18 2.55
C VAL A 34 5.01 0.78 2.00
N ASP A 35 5.49 -0.22 2.73
CA ASP A 35 5.31 -1.63 2.39
C ASP A 35 4.00 -2.21 2.94
N PHE A 36 3.28 -2.92 2.08
CA PHE A 36 2.13 -3.75 2.39
C PHE A 36 2.51 -5.19 2.08
N SER A 37 2.43 -6.08 3.06
CA SER A 37 2.58 -7.51 2.78
C SER A 37 1.22 -8.18 2.90
N CYS A 38 0.87 -8.92 1.87
CA CYS A 38 -0.23 -9.87 1.94
C CYS A 38 0.39 -11.23 2.30
N ASP A 39 0.33 -11.59 3.58
CA ASP A 39 0.38 -12.99 3.97
C ASP A 39 -0.99 -13.58 3.58
N GLY A 40 -1.06 -14.82 3.07
CA GLY A 40 -2.26 -15.39 2.43
C GLY A 40 -3.53 -15.51 3.31
N HIS A 41 -3.51 -14.92 4.50
CA HIS A 41 -4.61 -14.79 5.43
C HIS A 41 -5.03 -13.34 5.68
N GLN A 42 -4.13 -12.35 5.67
CA GLN A 42 -4.45 -10.93 5.88
C GLN A 42 -3.49 -9.97 5.14
N ALA A 43 -4.04 -8.92 4.53
CA ALA A 43 -3.26 -7.76 4.13
C ALA A 43 -2.85 -6.98 5.40
N LYS A 44 -1.56 -6.99 5.73
CA LYS A 44 -1.02 -6.21 6.85
C LYS A 44 -0.04 -5.18 6.30
N LEU A 45 -0.09 -3.97 6.87
CA LEU A 45 1.04 -3.05 6.76
C LEU A 45 2.22 -3.73 7.47
N THR A 46 3.15 -4.26 6.68
CA THR A 46 4.43 -4.71 7.21
C THR A 46 5.35 -3.52 7.24
N SER A 47 5.05 -2.55 8.13
CA SER A 47 6.11 -1.67 8.57
C SER A 47 7.08 -2.55 9.36
N SER A 48 8.35 -2.56 8.99
CA SER A 48 9.40 -3.06 9.88
C SER A 48 9.27 -2.32 11.21
N GLN A 49 8.66 -2.98 12.20
CA GLN A 49 8.62 -2.66 13.62
C GLN A 49 8.51 -1.16 13.98
N HIS A 50 7.31 -0.76 14.43
CA HIS A 50 7.00 0.44 15.26
C HIS A 50 6.52 1.74 14.59
N ASP A 51 6.58 1.88 13.26
CA ASP A 51 6.11 3.10 12.61
C ASP A 51 4.72 2.93 11.99
N HIS A 52 3.69 3.43 12.68
CA HIS A 52 2.37 3.67 12.11
C HIS A 52 2.26 5.12 11.63
N PRO A 53 2.73 5.48 10.41
CA PRO A 53 2.69 6.86 9.93
C PRO A 53 1.26 7.43 9.98
N MET A 54 0.26 6.57 9.80
CA MET A 54 -1.14 6.98 9.83
C MET A 54 -1.69 7.32 11.22
N ALA A 55 -0.99 7.02 12.32
CA ALA A 55 -1.49 7.28 13.67
C ALA A 55 -1.75 8.78 13.90
N ILE A 56 -0.87 9.65 13.39
CA ILE A 56 -0.99 11.10 13.62
C ILE A 56 -2.19 11.71 12.90
N VAL A 57 -2.50 11.24 11.68
CA VAL A 57 -3.68 11.68 10.89
C VAL A 57 -5.00 11.09 11.40
N GLN A 58 -4.94 10.16 12.35
CA GLN A 58 -6.11 9.61 13.03
C GLN A 58 -6.46 10.37 14.33
N THR A 59 -5.57 11.24 14.82
CA THR A 59 -5.76 11.95 16.10
C THR A 59 -6.89 12.98 16.08
N CYS A 60 -7.00 13.77 14.99
CA CYS A 60 -8.01 14.81 14.85
C CYS A 60 -8.26 15.18 13.38
N ARG A 61 -9.38 15.89 13.12
CA ARG A 61 -9.78 16.31 11.76
C ARG A 61 -8.75 17.21 11.08
N GLN A 62 -8.10 18.11 11.82
CA GLN A 62 -7.13 19.03 11.25
C GLN A 62 -5.87 18.29 10.77
N ALA A 63 -5.26 17.45 11.61
CA ALA A 63 -4.12 16.62 11.22
C ALA A 63 -4.48 15.70 10.05
N ARG A 64 -5.71 15.15 10.03
CA ARG A 64 -6.20 14.36 8.91
C ARG A 64 -6.23 15.18 7.61
N ASN A 65 -6.83 16.37 7.64
CA ASN A 65 -6.99 17.20 6.44
C ASN A 65 -5.65 17.69 5.89
N GLU A 66 -4.71 18.05 6.77
CA GLU A 66 -3.39 18.54 6.38
C GLU A 66 -2.44 17.40 5.97
N GLY A 67 -2.47 16.28 6.69
CA GLY A 67 -1.49 15.20 6.52
C GLY A 67 -1.85 14.15 5.47
N MET A 68 -3.13 13.84 5.26
CA MET A 68 -3.52 12.74 4.37
C MET A 68 -3.07 12.96 2.92
N GLY A 69 -3.18 14.19 2.42
CA GLY A 69 -2.69 14.54 1.08
C GLY A 69 -1.19 14.32 0.96
N LEU A 70 -0.41 14.72 1.96
CA LEU A 70 1.05 14.53 1.98
C LEU A 70 1.42 13.05 2.01
N PHE A 71 0.75 12.26 2.85
CA PHE A 71 0.99 10.82 2.96
C PHE A 71 0.81 10.11 1.62
N TYR A 72 -0.30 10.32 0.92
CA TYR A 72 -0.55 9.63 -0.34
C TYR A 72 0.24 10.20 -1.53
N SER A 73 0.58 11.50 -1.51
CA SER A 73 1.26 12.17 -2.63
C SER A 73 2.77 12.11 -2.63
N ARG A 74 3.39 11.78 -1.49
CA ARG A 74 4.86 11.76 -1.36
C ARG A 74 5.43 10.38 -1.05
N ASN A 75 4.61 9.40 -0.67
CA ASN A 75 5.06 8.03 -0.48
C ASN A 75 4.89 7.21 -1.76
N THR A 76 5.84 6.32 -1.99
CA THR A 76 5.67 5.16 -2.88
C THR A 76 5.02 4.04 -2.09
N PHE A 77 4.01 3.39 -2.67
CA PHE A 77 3.28 2.30 -2.02
C PHE A 77 3.70 0.97 -2.63
N THR A 78 4.39 0.15 -1.84
CA THR A 78 4.94 -1.12 -2.31
C THR A 78 4.07 -2.26 -1.78
N ILE A 79 3.41 -2.99 -2.67
CA ILE A 79 2.54 -4.10 -2.33
C ILE A 79 3.28 -5.39 -2.64
N LYS A 80 3.74 -6.07 -1.58
CA LYS A 80 4.48 -7.32 -1.64
C LYS A 80 3.53 -8.49 -1.45
N THR A 81 3.53 -9.39 -2.42
CA THR A 81 2.75 -10.61 -2.35
C THR A 81 3.68 -11.75 -1.96
N SER A 82 3.32 -12.45 -0.89
CA SER A 82 3.91 -13.76 -0.63
C SER A 82 2.83 -14.77 -0.93
N ALA A 83 3.07 -15.62 -1.91
CA ALA A 83 2.07 -16.59 -2.27
C ALA A 83 2.61 -17.98 -1.97
N PHE A 84 1.80 -18.71 -1.21
CA PHE A 84 2.15 -20.01 -0.69
C PHE A 84 1.67 -21.07 -1.68
N VAL A 85 2.58 -21.92 -2.13
CA VAL A 85 2.21 -23.19 -2.73
C VAL A 85 1.99 -24.15 -1.57
N THR A 86 0.74 -24.51 -1.28
CA THR A 86 0.46 -25.59 -0.33
C THR A 86 0.81 -26.93 -0.95
N GLU A 87 1.61 -27.74 -0.24
CA GLU A 87 1.91 -29.12 -0.65
C GLU A 87 0.62 -29.96 -0.56
N GLY A 88 0.17 -30.47 -1.70
CA GLY A 88 -0.99 -31.35 -1.82
C GLY A 88 -1.13 -31.90 -3.24
N PRO A 89 -1.87 -33.02 -3.43
CA PRO A 89 -2.06 -33.65 -4.73
C PRO A 89 -2.78 -32.74 -5.73
N GLU A 90 -3.57 -31.79 -5.23
CA GLU A 90 -4.12 -30.67 -5.99
C GLU A 90 -3.31 -29.41 -5.69
N ARG A 91 -2.22 -29.18 -6.44
CA ARG A 91 -1.50 -27.89 -6.44
C ARG A 91 -2.43 -26.81 -6.99
N LYS A 92 -3.29 -26.25 -6.14
CA LYS A 92 -4.15 -25.13 -6.49
C LYS A 92 -3.44 -23.83 -6.14
N PHE A 93 -3.38 -22.92 -7.10
CA PHE A 93 -2.94 -21.55 -6.90
C PHE A 93 -3.95 -20.80 -6.02
N TYR A 94 -3.90 -20.99 -4.70
CA TYR A 94 -4.78 -20.28 -3.77
C TYR A 94 -4.40 -18.80 -3.54
N GLY A 95 -3.38 -18.30 -4.26
CA GLY A 95 -2.77 -16.99 -4.02
C GLY A 95 -3.27 -15.85 -4.90
N ALA A 96 -3.56 -16.10 -6.19
CA ALA A 96 -3.79 -15.01 -7.14
C ALA A 96 -5.13 -14.29 -6.89
N GLU A 97 -6.21 -15.03 -6.70
CA GLU A 97 -7.54 -14.46 -6.40
C GLU A 97 -7.54 -13.73 -5.05
N ARG A 98 -6.95 -14.33 -4.01
CA ARG A 98 -6.82 -13.68 -2.69
C ARG A 98 -5.95 -12.44 -2.74
N TRP A 99 -4.89 -12.47 -3.54
CA TRP A 99 -4.05 -11.30 -3.76
C TRP A 99 -4.86 -10.17 -4.41
N ALA A 100 -5.64 -10.48 -5.45
CA ALA A 100 -6.57 -9.54 -6.07
C ALA A 100 -7.49 -8.90 -5.03
N GLU A 101 -8.10 -9.73 -4.19
CA GLU A 101 -9.02 -9.28 -3.15
C GLU A 101 -8.32 -8.35 -2.16
N HIS A 102 -7.12 -8.69 -1.71
CA HIS A 102 -6.35 -7.85 -0.79
C HIS A 102 -5.91 -6.53 -1.41
N LEU A 103 -5.49 -6.54 -2.67
CA LEU A 103 -5.19 -5.34 -3.43
C LEU A 103 -6.42 -4.44 -3.51
N TRP A 104 -7.57 -5.00 -3.88
CA TRP A 104 -8.83 -4.26 -3.94
C TRP A 104 -9.33 -3.81 -2.57
N GLN A 105 -9.11 -4.60 -1.51
CA GLN A 105 -9.39 -4.18 -0.14
C GLN A 105 -8.54 -2.97 0.24
N TRP A 106 -7.24 -2.97 -0.06
CA TRP A 106 -6.38 -1.81 0.16
C TRP A 106 -6.89 -0.59 -0.61
N VAL A 107 -7.21 -0.73 -1.90
CA VAL A 107 -7.81 0.37 -2.69
C VAL A 107 -9.09 0.89 -2.04
N ARG A 108 -9.94 0.02 -1.49
CA ARG A 108 -11.16 0.44 -0.76
C ARG A 108 -10.86 1.18 0.54
N THR A 109 -9.74 0.87 1.21
CA THR A 109 -9.31 1.62 2.41
C THR A 109 -8.73 2.99 2.06
N VAL A 110 -8.13 3.14 0.87
CA VAL A 110 -7.77 4.45 0.34
C VAL A 110 -9.06 5.17 -0.05
N SER A 111 -9.46 6.16 0.76
CA SER A 111 -10.68 6.90 0.44
C SER A 111 -10.64 7.42 -1.00
N ARG A 112 -11.79 7.49 -1.69
CA ARG A 112 -11.88 8.04 -3.05
C ARG A 112 -11.23 9.42 -3.19
N LEU A 113 -11.24 10.20 -2.10
CA LEU A 113 -10.61 11.53 -2.05
C LEU A 113 -9.08 11.47 -2.05
N ASN A 114 -8.49 10.34 -1.66
CA ASN A 114 -7.04 10.16 -1.57
C ASN A 114 -6.45 9.38 -2.76
N ILE A 115 -7.27 8.64 -3.52
CA ILE A 115 -6.79 7.92 -4.70
C ILE A 115 -6.13 8.87 -5.70
N LYS A 116 -6.71 10.07 -5.90
CA LYS A 116 -6.14 11.14 -6.75
C LYS A 116 -4.80 11.72 -6.26
N HIS A 117 -4.36 11.33 -5.08
CA HIS A 117 -3.08 11.76 -4.52
C HIS A 117 -2.01 10.68 -4.69
N LEU A 118 -2.37 9.43 -4.99
CA LEU A 118 -1.40 8.35 -5.17
C LEU A 118 -0.55 8.59 -6.42
N LYS A 119 0.75 8.86 -6.25
CA LYS A 119 1.63 9.08 -7.41
C LYS A 119 2.30 7.83 -7.92
N HIS A 120 2.68 6.93 -7.02
CA HIS A 120 3.52 5.79 -7.37
C HIS A 120 3.16 4.56 -6.55
N ILE A 121 2.82 3.49 -7.26
CA ILE A 121 2.51 2.18 -6.68
C ILE A 121 3.47 1.16 -7.31
N ILE A 122 4.12 0.37 -6.47
CA ILE A 122 4.95 -0.75 -6.91
C ILE A 122 4.27 -2.03 -6.45
N ILE A 123 4.03 -2.94 -7.37
CA ILE A 123 3.47 -4.26 -7.07
C ILE A 123 4.58 -5.28 -7.26
N HIS A 124 5.09 -5.81 -6.13
CA HIS A 124 6.00 -6.93 -6.13
C HIS A 124 5.20 -8.22 -6.16
N CYS A 125 5.16 -8.83 -7.33
CA CYS A 125 4.75 -10.22 -7.48
C CYS A 125 5.93 -11.06 -6.97
N GLY A 126 5.93 -11.36 -5.67
CA GLY A 126 7.13 -11.88 -4.99
C GLY A 126 7.65 -13.18 -5.58
N GLU A 127 8.91 -13.51 -5.24
CA GLU A 127 9.47 -14.83 -5.53
C GLU A 127 8.61 -15.91 -4.87
N TRP A 128 8.05 -16.78 -5.68
CA TRP A 128 7.35 -17.96 -5.21
C TRP A 128 8.41 -18.95 -4.75
N LYS A 129 8.89 -18.79 -3.52
CA LYS A 129 9.80 -19.73 -2.88
C LYS A 129 9.12 -21.09 -2.87
N ALA A 130 9.54 -21.97 -3.77
CA ALA A 130 9.18 -23.37 -3.70
C ALA A 130 9.56 -23.86 -2.29
N GLN A 131 8.62 -24.47 -1.57
CA GLN A 131 9.03 -25.30 -0.44
C GLN A 131 10.03 -26.35 -0.98
N PRO A 132 11.04 -26.74 -0.19
CA PRO A 132 12.03 -27.73 -0.58
C PRO A 132 11.36 -29.11 -0.73
N GLY A 133 10.71 -29.32 -1.87
CA GLY A 133 10.09 -30.57 -2.30
C GLY A 133 10.77 -31.13 -3.56
N PRO A 134 10.53 -32.41 -3.91
CA PRO A 134 11.24 -33.09 -5.00
C PRO A 134 11.06 -32.36 -6.35
N ILE A 135 12.21 -32.07 -6.98
CA ILE A 135 12.43 -31.16 -8.10
C ILE A 135 12.12 -31.86 -9.44
N ASP A 136 10.89 -32.33 -9.67
CA ASP A 136 10.60 -33.11 -10.89
C ASP A 136 9.57 -32.48 -11.83
N LYS A 137 9.11 -31.25 -11.57
CA LYS A 137 8.25 -30.53 -12.54
C LYS A 137 8.82 -29.16 -12.88
N PRO A 138 8.90 -28.79 -14.17
CA PRO A 138 9.35 -27.48 -14.59
C PRO A 138 8.45 -26.42 -13.94
N ARG A 139 9.11 -25.43 -13.33
CA ARG A 139 8.49 -24.22 -12.79
C ARG A 139 7.67 -23.59 -13.91
N SER A 140 6.35 -23.59 -13.80
CA SER A 140 5.54 -22.68 -14.61
C SER A 140 5.76 -21.28 -14.06
N ASP A 141 6.60 -20.49 -14.73
CA ASP A 141 6.78 -19.08 -14.42
C ASP A 141 5.40 -18.40 -14.34
N LEU A 142 4.99 -17.96 -13.16
CA LEU A 142 3.77 -17.17 -13.02
C LEU A 142 3.82 -15.84 -13.77
N ALA A 143 5.02 -15.38 -14.13
CA ALA A 143 5.20 -14.32 -15.12
C ALA A 143 4.54 -14.64 -16.46
N HIS A 144 4.07 -15.87 -16.68
CA HIS A 144 3.29 -16.29 -17.85
C HIS A 144 1.86 -16.73 -17.50
N ASN A 145 1.40 -16.57 -16.25
CA ASN A 145 0.01 -16.86 -15.89
C ASN A 145 -0.90 -15.76 -16.46
N PRO A 146 -1.77 -16.07 -17.45
CA PRO A 146 -2.63 -15.07 -18.09
C PRO A 146 -3.65 -14.44 -17.12
N GLU A 147 -4.06 -15.15 -16.06
CA GLU A 147 -5.02 -14.63 -15.08
C GLU A 147 -4.39 -13.49 -14.26
N ILE A 148 -3.12 -13.61 -13.89
CA ILE A 148 -2.40 -12.56 -13.19
C ILE A 148 -2.22 -11.35 -14.11
N HIS A 149 -1.82 -11.57 -15.37
CA HIS A 149 -1.70 -10.48 -16.34
C HIS A 149 -3.01 -9.72 -16.55
N ASN A 150 -4.12 -10.44 -16.71
CA ASN A 150 -5.45 -9.83 -16.85
C ASN A 150 -5.81 -9.01 -15.62
N LEU A 151 -5.54 -9.52 -14.42
CA LEU A 151 -5.81 -8.81 -13.18
C LEU A 151 -4.93 -7.56 -13.00
N LEU A 152 -3.64 -7.65 -13.34
CA LEU A 152 -2.73 -6.50 -13.33
C LEU A 152 -3.17 -5.45 -14.36
N ALA A 153 -3.63 -5.88 -15.54
CA ALA A 153 -4.17 -5.00 -16.57
C ALA A 153 -5.46 -4.31 -16.11
N ASP A 154 -6.40 -5.04 -15.51
CA ASP A 154 -7.65 -4.50 -14.96
C ASP A 154 -7.37 -3.46 -13.86
N PHE A 155 -6.42 -3.77 -12.98
CA PHE A 155 -5.97 -2.85 -11.93
C PHE A 155 -5.35 -1.58 -12.51
N SER A 156 -4.44 -1.73 -13.48
CA SER A 156 -3.79 -0.61 -14.16
C SER A 156 -4.83 0.26 -14.89
N HIS A 157 -5.78 -0.36 -15.61
CA HIS A 157 -6.83 0.33 -16.32
C HIS A 157 -7.75 1.11 -15.37
N PHE A 158 -8.14 0.50 -14.24
CA PHE A 158 -8.90 1.20 -13.20
C PHE A 158 -8.17 2.44 -12.71
N PHE A 159 -6.88 2.31 -12.33
CA PHE A 159 -6.12 3.46 -11.84
C PHE A 159 -5.90 4.53 -12.90
N GLN A 160 -5.61 4.15 -14.15
CA GLN A 160 -5.49 5.11 -15.24
C GLN A 160 -6.81 5.86 -15.49
N SER A 161 -7.97 5.21 -15.30
CA SER A 161 -9.28 5.86 -15.44
C SER A 161 -9.60 6.86 -14.31
N VAL A 162 -9.08 6.61 -13.09
CA VAL A 162 -9.37 7.44 -11.90
C VAL A 162 -8.28 8.49 -11.66
N HIS A 163 -7.03 8.17 -11.97
CA HIS A 163 -5.85 9.00 -11.76
C HIS A 163 -4.75 8.67 -12.79
N PRO A 164 -4.79 9.26 -13.98
CA PRO A 164 -3.87 8.94 -15.09
C PRO A 164 -2.40 9.30 -14.82
N GLU A 165 -2.13 10.12 -13.81
CA GLU A 165 -0.76 10.49 -13.41
C GLU A 165 -0.12 9.48 -12.44
N CYS A 166 -0.89 8.51 -11.92
CA CYS A 166 -0.36 7.46 -11.06
C CYS A 166 0.46 6.48 -11.89
N THR A 167 1.73 6.31 -11.56
CA THR A 167 2.56 5.26 -12.13
C THR A 167 2.39 3.96 -11.35
N ILE A 168 2.23 2.86 -12.07
CA ILE A 168 2.12 1.52 -11.50
C ILE A 168 3.22 0.66 -12.12
N ASP A 169 4.17 0.25 -11.30
CA ASP A 169 5.27 -0.62 -11.71
C ASP A 169 5.04 -2.04 -11.22
N PHE A 170 5.22 -3.00 -12.11
CA PHE A 170 5.15 -4.43 -11.81
C PHE A 170 6.56 -4.97 -11.73
N VAL A 171 6.94 -5.44 -10.54
CA VAL A 171 8.27 -6.02 -10.30
C VAL A 171 8.10 -7.52 -10.05
N THR A 172 8.70 -8.33 -10.93
CA THR A 172 8.91 -9.75 -10.70
C THR A 172 10.37 -9.92 -10.30
N ASP A 173 10.62 -10.42 -9.11
CA ASP A 173 11.97 -10.75 -8.70
C ASP A 173 12.46 -11.94 -9.54
N VAL A 174 13.42 -11.69 -10.44
CA VAL A 174 14.12 -12.71 -11.23
C VAL A 174 15.50 -12.86 -10.61
N THR A 175 15.65 -13.70 -9.59
CA THR A 175 16.98 -14.15 -9.14
C THR A 175 17.14 -15.66 -9.16
#